data_AF-A0A6I2ZTW7-F1
#
_entry.id   AF-A0A6I2ZTW7-F1
#
_cell.length_a   1.000
_cell.length_b   1.000
_cell.length_c   1.000
_cell.angle_alpha   90.00
_cell.angle_beta   90.00
_cell.angle_gamma   90.00
#
_symmetry.space_group_name_H-M   'P 1'
#
loop_
_entity.id
_entity.type
_entity.pdbx_description
1 polymer ?
#
loop_
_entity_poly.entity_id
_entity_poly.type
_entity_poly.pdbx_seq_one_letter_code
_entity_poly.pdbx_strand_id
1 'polypeptide(L)'
;MTKFLIAVLVGATLFGCNTKVIPAPTPTVSEKPPTKPTKAAIAKAPTSVGITCGPKGTALSRTIVATDKTGVRLVVSNTTGKKRILGYRVRPYGGGLESLGTIKPTNSKKSLIYALPPGEVNLRCGKTANSGLDKEVTLDIVNRNGYYREVNATKKLKCAVTTLKTAEVYEARATRSEALTLMAGKLPAPGKYTFAKGPGYLADPTSSHLIFRDGKGWGIAQVTPLENLSYRPYVVALCPAS
;
A
#
# COMPACT_ATOMS: atom_id res chain seq x y z
N MET A 1 54.00 -34.11 28.22
CA MET A 1 53.74 -34.13 26.75
C MET A 1 53.09 -35.49 26.49
N THR A 2 51.88 -35.64 25.94
CA THR A 2 51.57 -35.40 24.53
C THR A 2 50.06 -35.63 24.30
N LYS A 3 49.41 -34.63 23.67
CA LYS A 3 48.26 -34.64 22.74
C LYS A 3 47.11 -35.66 22.92
N PHE A 4 45.92 -35.11 23.16
CA PHE A 4 44.64 -35.73 22.82
C PHE A 4 44.28 -35.46 21.36
N LEU A 5 44.02 -36.52 20.60
CA LEU A 5 43.13 -36.49 19.44
C LEU A 5 42.73 -37.93 19.10
N ILE A 6 41.43 -38.19 18.99
CA ILE A 6 40.75 -38.82 17.83
C ILE A 6 39.40 -39.41 18.22
N ALA A 7 38.41 -38.97 17.44
CA ALA A 7 37.17 -39.61 17.00
C ALA A 7 36.34 -40.45 17.99
N VAL A 8 35.15 -39.93 18.28
CA VAL A 8 34.00 -40.76 18.68
C VAL A 8 33.01 -40.75 17.51
N LEU A 9 32.96 -41.88 16.81
CA LEU A 9 31.81 -42.31 16.01
C LEU A 9 30.59 -42.45 16.93
N VAL A 10 29.49 -41.77 16.62
CA VAL A 10 28.16 -42.24 17.03
C VAL A 10 27.20 -42.13 15.86
N GLY A 11 27.00 -43.28 15.22
CA GLY A 11 25.71 -43.87 14.88
C GLY A 11 24.58 -42.93 14.48
N ALA A 12 24.32 -42.89 13.17
CA ALA A 12 23.03 -42.53 12.62
C ALA A 12 21.92 -43.40 13.22
N THR A 13 21.00 -42.78 13.96
CA THR A 13 19.66 -43.32 14.19
C THR A 13 18.67 -42.41 13.47
N LEU A 14 18.18 -42.93 12.35
CA LEU A 14 17.05 -42.42 11.57
C LEU A 14 15.78 -42.48 12.43
N PHE A 15 15.47 -41.39 13.13
CA PHE A 15 14.11 -41.12 13.59
C PHE A 15 13.45 -40.16 12.61
N GLY A 16 12.56 -40.71 11.78
CA GLY A 16 11.74 -39.97 10.83
C GLY A 16 10.81 -39.01 11.55
N CYS A 17 11.23 -37.75 11.66
CA CYS A 17 10.30 -36.64 11.80
C CYS A 17 9.52 -36.53 10.49
N ASN A 18 8.33 -37.10 10.45
CA ASN A 18 7.27 -36.75 9.50
C ASN A 18 6.83 -35.31 9.79
N THR A 19 7.70 -34.33 9.51
CA THR A 19 7.30 -32.94 9.34
C THR A 19 6.54 -32.88 8.03
N LYS A 20 5.26 -33.25 8.07
CA LYS A 20 4.28 -32.74 7.12
C LYS A 20 4.42 -31.22 7.19
N VAL A 21 5.16 -30.65 6.24
CA VAL A 21 5.15 -29.23 5.95
C VAL A 21 3.72 -28.94 5.59
N ILE A 22 2.92 -28.50 6.56
CA ILE A 22 1.59 -27.95 6.29
C ILE A 22 1.88 -26.74 5.42
N PRO A 23 1.50 -26.75 4.12
CA PRO A 23 1.68 -25.58 3.30
C PRO A 23 0.94 -24.44 3.99
N ALA A 24 1.62 -23.31 4.21
CA ALA A 24 0.94 -22.12 4.69
C ALA A 24 -0.26 -21.90 3.77
N PRO A 25 -1.49 -21.71 4.31
CA PRO A 25 -2.67 -21.56 3.49
C PRO A 25 -2.41 -20.45 2.49
N THR A 26 -2.36 -20.81 1.21
CA THR A 26 -2.25 -19.84 0.13
C THR A 26 -3.44 -18.89 0.31
N PRO A 27 -3.22 -17.58 0.51
CA PRO A 27 -4.33 -16.66 0.66
C PRO A 27 -5.20 -16.82 -0.58
N THR A 28 -6.47 -17.15 -0.37
CA THR A 28 -7.44 -17.38 -1.43
C THR A 28 -7.63 -16.05 -2.15
N VAL A 29 -6.86 -15.83 -3.22
CA VAL A 29 -7.03 -14.66 -4.07
C VAL A 29 -8.33 -14.90 -4.82
N SER A 30 -9.33 -14.06 -4.59
CA SER A 30 -10.51 -14.04 -5.44
C SER A 30 -10.06 -13.71 -6.85
N GLU A 31 -10.04 -14.71 -7.73
CA GLU A 31 -9.68 -14.61 -9.15
C GLU A 31 -10.67 -13.73 -9.93
N LYS A 32 -11.86 -13.52 -9.36
CA LYS A 32 -12.89 -12.69 -9.97
C LYS A 32 -12.47 -11.21 -9.93
N PRO A 33 -12.50 -10.52 -11.10
CA PRO A 33 -12.34 -9.08 -11.16
C PRO A 33 -13.31 -8.36 -10.21
N PRO A 34 -12.88 -7.27 -9.56
CA PRO A 34 -13.73 -6.54 -8.63
C PRO A 34 -14.98 -6.03 -9.34
N THR A 35 -16.14 -6.19 -8.69
CA THR A 35 -17.43 -5.79 -9.27
C THR A 35 -17.76 -4.39 -8.82
N LYS A 36 -17.92 -3.45 -9.77
CA LYS A 36 -18.18 -2.05 -9.45
C LYS A 36 -19.55 -1.89 -8.76
N PRO A 37 -19.65 -1.13 -7.64
CA PRO A 37 -20.91 -0.86 -6.96
C PRO A 37 -21.95 -0.17 -7.86
N THR A 38 -23.23 -0.34 -7.53
CA THR A 38 -24.33 0.28 -8.27
C THR A 38 -24.27 1.81 -8.21
N LYS A 39 -24.84 2.48 -9.23
CA LYS A 39 -24.90 3.96 -9.29
C LYS A 39 -25.54 4.58 -8.04
N ALA A 40 -26.57 3.94 -7.50
CA ALA A 40 -27.25 4.37 -6.28
C ALA A 40 -26.35 4.28 -5.03
N ALA A 41 -25.57 3.19 -4.90
CA ALA A 41 -24.61 3.03 -3.82
C ALA A 41 -23.48 4.07 -3.92
N ILE A 42 -22.96 4.32 -5.13
CA ILE A 42 -21.93 5.33 -5.39
C ILE A 42 -22.41 6.73 -4.97
N ALA A 43 -23.66 7.10 -5.31
CA ALA A 43 -24.21 8.40 -4.97
C ALA A 43 -24.25 8.64 -3.45
N LYS A 44 -24.61 7.60 -2.68
CA LYS A 44 -24.74 7.63 -1.21
C LYS A 44 -23.45 7.33 -0.46
N ALA A 45 -22.34 7.08 -1.16
CA ALA A 45 -21.08 6.73 -0.52
C ALA A 45 -20.58 7.89 0.36
N PRO A 46 -20.22 7.64 1.63
CA PRO A 46 -19.67 8.66 2.52
C PRO A 46 -18.25 9.02 2.09
N THR A 47 -17.76 10.19 2.49
CA THR A 47 -16.38 10.62 2.22
C THR A 47 -15.37 10.13 3.26
N SER A 48 -15.83 9.44 4.31
CA SER A 48 -14.97 8.82 5.31
C SER A 48 -15.58 7.53 5.84
N VAL A 49 -14.72 6.59 6.22
CA VAL A 49 -15.11 5.32 6.83
C VAL A 49 -14.25 5.05 8.06
N GLY A 50 -14.91 4.66 9.15
CA GLY A 50 -14.29 4.10 10.34
C GLY A 50 -13.96 2.62 10.16
N ILE A 51 -12.74 2.25 10.54
CA ILE A 51 -12.20 0.90 10.56
C ILE A 51 -11.73 0.61 11.99
N THR A 52 -12.18 -0.49 12.57
CA THR A 52 -11.80 -0.87 13.94
C THR A 52 -11.09 -2.21 13.93
N CYS A 53 -9.84 -2.22 14.39
CA CYS A 53 -9.15 -3.43 14.80
C CYS A 53 -9.63 -3.79 16.21
N GLY A 54 -10.61 -4.70 16.29
CA GLY A 54 -11.20 -5.14 17.56
C GLY A 54 -10.78 -6.56 17.95
N PRO A 55 -11.12 -7.00 19.18
CA PRO A 55 -10.78 -8.35 19.65
C PRO A 55 -11.46 -9.45 18.81
N LYS A 56 -12.60 -9.14 18.19
CA LYS A 56 -13.35 -10.05 17.30
C LYS A 56 -12.90 -9.98 15.83
N GLY A 57 -11.92 -9.12 15.50
CA GLY A 57 -11.42 -8.96 14.15
C GLY A 57 -11.53 -7.53 13.61
N THR A 58 -11.42 -7.40 12.28
CA THR A 58 -11.55 -6.12 11.58
C THR A 58 -13.02 -5.80 11.33
N ALA A 59 -13.46 -4.61 11.73
CA ALA A 59 -14.82 -4.14 11.51
C ALA A 59 -14.84 -2.84 10.70
N LEU A 60 -15.83 -2.73 9.81
CA LEU A 60 -16.07 -1.55 8.99
C LEU A 60 -17.38 -0.89 9.43
N SER A 61 -17.36 0.43 9.60
CA SER A 61 -18.58 1.21 9.78
C SER A 61 -19.44 1.28 8.52
N ARG A 62 -18.82 1.18 7.34
CA ARG A 62 -19.44 1.14 6.01
C ARG A 62 -18.58 0.30 5.06
N THR A 63 -19.21 -0.32 4.08
CA THR A 63 -18.53 -1.15 3.06
C THR A 63 -18.17 -0.38 1.79
N ILE A 64 -18.56 0.89 1.68
CA ILE A 64 -18.28 1.76 0.54
C ILE A 64 -17.82 3.14 1.04
N VAL A 65 -16.89 3.76 0.33
CA VAL A 65 -16.40 5.11 0.60
C VAL A 65 -16.08 5.82 -0.72
N ALA A 66 -16.44 7.10 -0.82
CA ALA A 66 -16.09 7.95 -1.94
C ALA A 66 -14.73 8.60 -1.71
N THR A 67 -13.87 8.57 -2.74
CA THR A 67 -12.68 9.43 -2.76
C THR A 67 -13.08 10.88 -2.97
N ASP A 68 -12.38 11.80 -2.32
CA ASP A 68 -12.47 13.22 -2.59
C ASP A 68 -11.22 13.71 -3.36
N LYS A 69 -11.07 15.03 -3.45
CA LYS A 69 -9.94 15.66 -4.12
C LYS A 69 -8.58 15.28 -3.47
N THR A 70 -8.56 15.11 -2.15
CA THR A 70 -7.39 14.76 -1.31
C THR A 70 -7.10 13.26 -1.25
N GLY A 71 -8.12 12.43 -1.47
CA GLY A 71 -8.03 10.97 -1.45
C GLY A 71 -9.17 10.34 -0.65
N VAL A 72 -8.95 9.12 -0.16
CA VAL A 72 -9.89 8.43 0.73
C VAL A 72 -9.55 8.72 2.19
N ARG A 73 -10.57 9.02 3.01
CA ARG A 73 -10.40 9.29 4.45
C ARG A 73 -10.75 8.07 5.28
N LEU A 74 -9.74 7.49 5.92
CA LEU A 74 -9.88 6.31 6.78
C LEU A 74 -9.64 6.71 8.24
N VAL A 75 -10.59 6.39 9.13
CA VAL A 75 -10.40 6.53 10.59
C VAL A 75 -10.11 5.15 11.14
N VAL A 76 -8.86 4.85 11.49
CA VAL A 76 -8.45 3.50 11.89
C VAL A 76 -8.17 3.47 13.38
N SER A 77 -9.01 2.78 14.16
CA SER A 77 -8.87 2.63 15.60
C SER A 77 -8.46 1.21 16.00
N ASN A 78 -7.78 1.07 17.14
CA ASN A 78 -7.42 -0.22 17.71
C ASN A 78 -7.94 -0.35 19.14
N THR A 79 -8.88 -1.28 19.33
CA THR A 79 -9.53 -1.54 20.62
C THR A 79 -9.09 -2.86 21.26
N THR A 80 -8.11 -3.55 20.67
CA THR A 80 -7.64 -4.86 21.18
C THR A 80 -6.78 -4.80 22.44
N GLY A 81 -6.31 -3.61 22.82
CA GLY A 81 -5.29 -3.44 23.87
C GLY A 81 -3.89 -3.97 23.50
N LYS A 82 -3.71 -4.51 22.29
CA LYS A 82 -2.44 -5.05 21.78
C LYS A 82 -1.98 -4.24 20.57
N LYS A 83 -0.67 -4.21 20.29
CA LYS A 83 -0.17 -3.60 19.03
C LYS A 83 -0.73 -4.36 17.82
N ARG A 84 -1.41 -3.64 16.94
CA ARG A 84 -2.00 -4.15 15.68
C ARG A 84 -1.68 -3.20 14.55
N ILE A 85 -1.63 -3.73 13.33
CA ILE A 85 -1.58 -2.95 12.09
C ILE A 85 -2.70 -3.39 11.16
N LEU A 86 -3.23 -2.46 10.38
CA LEU A 86 -4.21 -2.73 9.33
C LEU A 86 -3.46 -2.96 8.01
N GLY A 87 -3.40 -4.19 7.55
CA GLY A 87 -2.97 -4.51 6.19
C GLY A 87 -4.06 -4.18 5.18
N TYR A 88 -3.67 -3.69 4.00
CA TYR A 88 -4.60 -3.49 2.90
C TYR A 88 -4.03 -4.04 1.58
N ARG A 89 -4.93 -4.53 0.72
CA ARG A 89 -4.69 -4.86 -0.68
C ARG A 89 -5.76 -4.18 -1.54
N VAL A 90 -5.34 -3.40 -2.52
CA VAL A 90 -6.26 -2.71 -3.45
C VAL A 90 -6.30 -3.43 -4.79
N ARG A 91 -7.52 -3.69 -5.28
CA ARG A 91 -7.84 -4.25 -6.60
C ARG A 91 -8.64 -3.21 -7.40
N PRO A 92 -8.00 -2.47 -8.33
CA PRO A 92 -8.67 -1.39 -9.07
C PRO A 92 -9.79 -1.89 -10.01
N TYR A 93 -10.88 -1.13 -10.14
CA TYR A 93 -12.00 -1.52 -11.05
C TYR A 93 -11.65 -1.45 -12.54
N GLY A 94 -10.67 -0.65 -12.94
CA GLY A 94 -10.25 -0.47 -14.34
C GLY A 94 -9.20 -1.48 -14.82
N GLY A 95 -8.84 -2.44 -13.98
CA GLY A 95 -7.55 -3.13 -14.11
C GLY A 95 -6.40 -2.21 -13.67
N GLY A 96 -5.21 -2.77 -13.51
CA GLY A 96 -4.05 -2.02 -13.04
C GLY A 96 -3.30 -2.74 -11.92
N LEU A 97 -2.27 -2.09 -11.40
CA LEU A 97 -1.40 -2.68 -10.39
C LEU A 97 -2.11 -2.78 -9.05
N GLU A 98 -2.17 -3.99 -8.51
CA GLU A 98 -2.56 -4.19 -7.12
C GLU A 98 -1.60 -3.43 -6.21
N SER A 99 -2.15 -2.78 -5.19
CA SER A 99 -1.35 -2.05 -4.21
C SER A 99 -1.48 -2.71 -2.85
N LEU A 100 -0.37 -2.97 -2.19
CA LEU A 100 -0.29 -3.55 -0.86
C LEU A 100 0.34 -2.57 0.10
N GLY A 101 -0.17 -2.51 1.32
CA GLY A 101 0.45 -1.68 2.34
C GLY A 101 -0.09 -1.94 3.74
N THR A 102 0.39 -1.13 4.68
CA THR A 102 -0.09 -1.17 6.05
C THR A 102 -0.41 0.23 6.56
N ILE A 103 -1.37 0.28 7.48
CA ILE A 103 -1.80 1.46 8.19
C ILE A 103 -1.65 1.18 9.68
N LYS A 104 -0.92 2.04 10.38
CA LYS A 104 -0.88 2.00 11.84
C LYS A 104 -2.18 2.64 12.35
N PRO A 105 -3.01 1.91 13.12
CA PRO A 105 -4.17 2.50 13.77
C PRO A 105 -3.74 3.66 14.65
N THR A 106 -4.45 4.76 14.56
CA THR A 106 -4.30 5.85 15.51
C THR A 106 -5.48 5.73 16.45
N ASN A 107 -5.25 5.60 17.75
CA ASN A 107 -6.34 5.59 18.74
C ASN A 107 -7.04 6.98 18.86
N SER A 108 -6.90 7.82 17.84
CA SER A 108 -7.47 9.15 17.72
C SER A 108 -8.68 9.10 16.80
N LYS A 109 -9.64 10.01 16.99
CA LYS A 109 -10.75 10.22 16.05
C LYS A 109 -10.30 10.89 14.73
N LYS A 110 -9.00 11.14 14.53
CA LYS A 110 -8.49 11.80 13.33
C LYS A 110 -8.54 10.83 12.15
N SER A 111 -9.12 11.29 11.04
CA SER A 111 -9.05 10.58 9.76
C SER A 111 -7.68 10.76 9.13
N LEU A 112 -7.13 9.68 8.59
CA LEU A 112 -5.95 9.70 7.74
C LEU A 112 -6.39 9.70 6.27
N ILE A 113 -5.72 10.53 5.46
CA ILE A 113 -5.99 10.65 4.03
C ILE A 113 -5.01 9.76 3.27
N TYR A 114 -5.53 8.91 2.40
CA TYR A 114 -4.73 8.03 1.56
C TYR A 114 -5.07 8.24 0.08
N ALA A 115 -4.04 8.29 -0.76
CA ALA A 115 -4.21 8.25 -2.20
C ALA A 115 -4.33 6.79 -2.69
N LEU A 116 -5.47 6.17 -2.38
CA LEU A 116 -5.83 4.85 -2.90
C LEU A 116 -6.71 4.97 -4.15
N PRO A 117 -6.51 4.10 -5.15
CA PRO A 117 -7.32 4.13 -6.36
C PRO A 117 -8.74 3.57 -6.12
N PRO A 118 -9.73 3.93 -6.95
CA PRO A 118 -11.04 3.32 -6.95
C PRO A 118 -10.96 1.83 -7.29
N GLY A 119 -11.61 1.02 -6.47
CA GLY A 119 -11.49 -0.43 -6.51
C GLY A 119 -11.93 -1.06 -5.21
N GLU A 120 -11.85 -2.39 -5.16
CA GLU A 120 -12.05 -3.15 -3.94
C GLU A 120 -10.78 -3.14 -3.10
N VAL A 121 -10.91 -2.80 -1.82
CA VAL A 121 -9.83 -2.82 -0.84
C VAL A 121 -10.10 -3.89 0.18
N ASN A 122 -9.25 -4.91 0.16
CA ASN A 122 -9.27 -6.01 1.10
C ASN A 122 -8.45 -5.61 2.32
N LEU A 123 -9.06 -5.67 3.50
CA LEU A 123 -8.55 -5.10 4.74
C LEU A 123 -8.45 -6.18 5.80
N ARG A 124 -7.34 -6.18 6.55
CA ARG A 124 -7.12 -7.17 7.60
C ARG A 124 -6.23 -6.64 8.71
N CYS A 125 -6.74 -6.60 9.93
CA CYS A 125 -5.94 -6.31 11.11
C CYS A 125 -5.10 -7.53 11.51
N GLY A 126 -3.84 -7.29 11.85
CA GLY A 126 -2.87 -8.35 12.15
C GLY A 126 -1.77 -7.87 13.08
N LYS A 127 -0.88 -8.80 13.45
CA LYS A 127 0.36 -8.46 14.17
C LYS A 127 1.41 -7.88 13.22
N THR A 128 1.46 -8.40 11.99
CA THR A 128 2.30 -7.89 10.90
C THR A 128 1.47 -7.73 9.63
N ALA A 129 2.07 -7.18 8.57
CA ALA A 129 1.39 -6.88 7.30
C ALA A 129 0.70 -8.12 6.71
N ASN A 130 1.32 -9.29 6.94
CA ASN A 130 0.95 -10.55 6.34
C ASN A 130 0.55 -11.63 7.38
N SER A 131 0.79 -11.42 8.68
CA SER A 131 0.35 -12.33 9.75
C SER A 131 -1.02 -11.92 10.30
N GLY A 132 -2.07 -12.33 9.59
CA GLY A 132 -3.45 -12.09 9.99
C GLY A 132 -3.95 -13.18 10.92
N LEU A 133 -4.41 -12.75 12.08
CA LEU A 133 -5.28 -13.56 12.94
C LEU A 133 -6.76 -13.33 12.60
N ASP A 134 -7.07 -12.25 11.87
CA ASP A 134 -8.43 -11.78 11.65
C ASP A 134 -8.93 -12.12 10.23
N LYS A 135 -10.24 -12.28 10.05
CA LYS A 135 -10.85 -12.47 8.72
C LYS A 135 -10.75 -11.20 7.89
N GLU A 136 -10.55 -11.37 6.59
CA GLU A 136 -10.54 -10.27 5.62
C GLU A 136 -11.92 -9.62 5.49
N VAL A 137 -11.96 -8.30 5.37
CA VAL A 137 -13.15 -7.51 5.07
C VAL A 137 -12.91 -6.64 3.84
N THR A 138 -13.97 -6.39 3.06
CA THR A 138 -13.86 -5.64 1.81
C THR A 138 -14.48 -4.25 1.93
N LEU A 139 -13.77 -3.25 1.43
CA LEU A 139 -14.19 -1.86 1.31
C LEU A 139 -14.12 -1.43 -0.16
N ASP A 140 -15.23 -0.94 -0.71
CA ASP A 140 -15.28 -0.36 -2.05
C ASP A 140 -14.89 1.12 -2.03
N ILE A 141 -13.83 1.49 -2.75
CA ILE A 141 -13.47 2.89 -3.00
C ILE A 141 -14.04 3.32 -4.34
N VAL A 142 -14.86 4.38 -4.33
CA VAL A 142 -15.56 4.85 -5.53
C VAL A 142 -15.19 6.29 -5.89
N ASN A 143 -15.18 6.58 -7.19
CA ASN A 143 -14.87 7.91 -7.73
C ASN A 143 -16.12 8.66 -8.14
N ARG A 144 -16.90 9.10 -7.14
CA ARG A 144 -18.21 9.74 -7.38
C ARG A 144 -18.12 11.00 -8.23
N ASN A 145 -17.11 11.83 -7.99
CA ASN A 145 -16.98 13.17 -8.59
C ASN A 145 -15.87 13.27 -9.65
N GLY A 146 -15.26 12.14 -10.06
CA GLY A 146 -14.20 12.15 -11.06
C GLY A 146 -12.86 12.76 -10.61
N TYR A 147 -12.61 12.86 -9.30
CA TYR A 147 -11.34 13.40 -8.77
C TYR A 147 -10.16 12.50 -9.08
N TYR A 148 -10.34 11.18 -8.99
CA TYR A 148 -9.33 10.24 -9.42
C TYR A 148 -9.32 10.14 -10.94
N ARG A 149 -8.15 10.24 -11.56
CA ARG A 149 -7.99 10.11 -13.01
C ARG A 149 -6.97 9.03 -13.30
N GLU A 150 -7.44 7.96 -13.95
CA GLU A 150 -6.56 6.91 -14.43
C GLU A 150 -5.74 7.43 -15.62
N VAL A 151 -4.44 7.10 -15.62
CA VAL A 151 -3.57 7.31 -16.78
C VAL A 151 -3.23 5.93 -17.28
N ASN A 152 -3.38 5.69 -18.58
CA ASN A 152 -2.99 4.46 -19.25
C ASN A 152 -1.45 4.34 -19.24
N ALA A 153 -0.92 3.97 -18.08
CA ALA A 153 0.50 4.01 -17.77
C ALA A 153 1.24 2.79 -18.32
N THR A 154 0.52 1.72 -18.70
CA THR A 154 1.04 0.52 -19.36
C THR A 154 1.69 0.82 -20.72
N LYS A 155 1.26 1.87 -21.46
CA LYS A 155 1.98 2.35 -22.65
C LYS A 155 3.25 3.16 -22.35
N LYS A 156 3.35 3.80 -21.17
CA LYS A 156 4.44 4.73 -20.83
C LYS A 156 5.54 4.14 -19.96
N LEU A 157 5.25 3.09 -19.19
CA LEU A 157 6.09 2.77 -18.04
C LEU A 157 7.28 1.85 -18.30
N LYS A 158 7.19 0.87 -19.21
CA LYS A 158 8.20 -0.23 -19.36
C LYS A 158 8.67 -0.88 -18.03
N CYS A 159 8.04 -0.58 -16.88
CA CYS A 159 8.35 -1.12 -15.58
C CYS A 159 7.50 -2.35 -15.31
N ALA A 160 8.12 -3.45 -14.86
CA ALA A 160 7.43 -4.56 -14.22
C ALA A 160 7.32 -4.28 -12.72
N VAL A 161 6.24 -3.66 -12.24
CA VAL A 161 6.12 -3.16 -10.85
C VAL A 161 5.84 -4.30 -9.83
N THR A 162 6.44 -5.47 -9.99
CA THR A 162 6.09 -6.69 -9.25
C THR A 162 6.80 -6.85 -7.90
N THR A 163 7.80 -6.03 -7.57
CA THR A 163 8.50 -6.06 -6.27
C THR A 163 8.77 -4.66 -5.73
N LEU A 164 7.90 -4.21 -4.82
CA LEU A 164 7.94 -2.89 -4.21
C LEU A 164 9.03 -2.80 -3.13
N LYS A 165 9.98 -1.88 -3.28
CA LYS A 165 10.78 -1.35 -2.17
C LYS A 165 10.38 0.11 -1.93
N THR A 166 10.11 0.46 -0.67
CA THR A 166 9.81 1.84 -0.25
C THR A 166 11.10 2.58 0.04
N ALA A 167 11.27 3.78 -0.52
CA ALA A 167 12.34 4.69 -0.14
C ALA A 167 11.71 5.92 0.53
N GLU A 168 11.99 6.10 1.82
CA GLU A 168 11.46 7.22 2.58
C GLU A 168 12.29 8.47 2.28
N VAL A 169 11.72 9.40 1.52
CA VAL A 169 12.23 10.76 1.40
C VAL A 169 11.15 11.66 1.96
N TYR A 170 11.36 12.26 3.12
CA TYR A 170 10.34 13.07 3.80
C TYR A 170 10.82 14.51 4.00
N GLU A 171 10.41 15.44 3.13
CA GLU A 171 10.65 16.86 3.35
C GLU A 171 9.54 17.74 2.77
N ALA A 172 9.21 18.82 3.46
CA ALA A 172 8.12 19.73 3.10
C ALA A 172 8.62 20.92 2.25
N ARG A 173 7.89 21.30 1.19
CA ARG A 173 8.19 22.49 0.37
C ARG A 173 6.95 23.31 0.02
N ALA A 174 7.12 24.60 -0.26
CA ALA A 174 6.00 25.49 -0.55
C ALA A 174 5.18 25.03 -1.76
N THR A 175 5.83 24.49 -2.80
CA THR A 175 5.14 23.98 -4.00
C THR A 175 5.38 22.50 -4.26
N ARG A 176 4.44 21.87 -4.99
CA ARG A 176 4.53 20.48 -5.45
C ARG A 176 5.76 20.24 -6.34
N SER A 177 6.11 21.21 -7.19
CA SER A 177 7.27 21.08 -8.09
C SER A 177 8.57 21.09 -7.30
N GLU A 178 8.72 22.02 -6.35
CA GLU A 178 9.91 22.07 -5.48
C GLU A 178 10.04 20.82 -4.62
N ALA A 179 8.92 20.29 -4.10
CA ALA A 179 8.91 19.02 -3.39
C ALA A 179 9.49 17.89 -4.27
N LEU A 180 9.01 17.73 -5.50
CA LEU A 180 9.52 16.71 -6.41
C LEU A 180 11.00 16.90 -6.76
N THR A 181 11.44 18.14 -7.03
CA THR A 181 12.86 18.45 -7.31
C THR A 181 13.76 18.12 -6.12
N LEU A 182 13.34 18.48 -4.92
CA LEU A 182 14.08 18.16 -3.69
C LEU A 182 14.19 16.65 -3.49
N MET A 183 13.08 15.92 -3.70
CA MET A 183 13.08 14.47 -3.59
C MET A 183 14.07 13.84 -4.57
N ALA A 184 14.09 14.30 -5.84
CA ALA A 184 15.04 13.83 -6.84
C ALA A 184 16.50 13.95 -6.37
N GLY A 185 16.87 15.07 -5.74
CA GLY A 185 18.22 15.29 -5.22
C GLY A 185 18.62 14.39 -4.05
N LYS A 186 17.67 13.64 -3.48
CA LYS A 186 17.90 12.72 -2.35
C LYS A 186 17.76 11.25 -2.74
N LEU A 187 17.44 10.94 -4.00
CA LEU A 187 17.32 9.56 -4.44
C LEU A 187 18.71 8.89 -4.47
N PRO A 188 18.82 7.63 -4.03
CA PRO A 188 20.10 6.99 -3.73
C PRO A 188 20.93 6.63 -4.97
N ALA A 189 20.42 6.83 -6.18
CA ALA A 189 21.13 6.48 -7.39
C ALA A 189 21.43 7.72 -8.24
N PRO A 190 22.64 7.86 -8.78
CA PRO A 190 22.94 8.94 -9.71
C PRO A 190 22.11 8.77 -10.99
N GLY A 191 21.76 9.90 -11.61
CA GLY A 191 21.00 9.94 -12.86
C GLY A 191 20.10 11.16 -12.94
N LYS A 192 19.60 11.45 -14.14
CA LYS A 192 18.64 12.53 -14.36
C LYS A 192 17.24 12.03 -14.02
N TYR A 193 16.67 12.59 -12.97
CA TYR A 193 15.32 12.29 -12.54
C TYR A 193 14.29 13.21 -13.19
N THR A 194 13.20 12.63 -13.69
CA THR A 194 12.03 13.37 -14.16
C THR A 194 10.74 12.74 -13.63
N PHE A 195 9.69 13.54 -13.55
CA PHE A 195 8.41 13.13 -12.98
C PHE A 195 7.26 13.36 -13.96
N ALA A 196 6.38 12.38 -14.06
CA ALA A 196 5.13 12.50 -14.83
C ALA A 196 3.95 12.11 -13.96
N LYS A 197 2.75 12.61 -14.27
CA LYS A 197 1.52 12.14 -13.59
C LYS A 197 1.40 10.62 -13.72
N GLY A 198 1.19 9.95 -12.59
CA GLY A 198 1.12 8.50 -12.54
C GLY A 198 -0.26 7.94 -12.77
N PRO A 199 -0.35 6.60 -12.94
CA PRO A 199 -1.62 5.91 -13.00
C PRO A 199 -2.41 6.27 -11.76
N GLY A 200 -3.62 6.80 -11.96
CA GLY A 200 -4.52 7.05 -10.87
C GLY A 200 -4.16 8.22 -9.97
N TYR A 201 -3.72 9.33 -10.56
CA TYR A 201 -3.48 10.53 -9.78
C TYR A 201 -4.83 11.18 -9.39
N LEU A 202 -4.90 11.83 -8.22
CA LEU A 202 -6.04 12.66 -7.87
C LEU A 202 -5.86 14.06 -8.44
N ALA A 203 -6.96 14.71 -8.78
CA ALA A 203 -6.98 16.03 -9.41
C ALA A 203 -6.19 17.08 -8.62
N ASP A 204 -6.31 17.10 -7.28
CA ASP A 204 -5.57 17.94 -6.32
C ASP A 204 -6.16 17.69 -4.91
N PRO A 205 -5.44 17.68 -3.78
CA PRO A 205 -4.02 18.02 -3.59
C PRO A 205 -3.02 16.88 -3.49
N THR A 206 -3.45 15.65 -3.22
CA THR A 206 -2.54 14.50 -3.17
C THR A 206 -2.39 13.92 -4.58
N SER A 207 -1.18 13.75 -5.09
CA SER A 207 -0.97 13.28 -6.47
C SER A 207 0.07 12.17 -6.54
N SER A 208 -0.22 11.14 -7.31
CA SER A 208 0.73 10.07 -7.65
C SER A 208 1.52 10.46 -8.91
N HIS A 209 2.83 10.24 -8.89
CA HIS A 209 3.76 10.56 -9.97
C HIS A 209 4.62 9.34 -10.30
N LEU A 210 4.90 9.13 -11.57
CA LEU A 210 5.91 8.20 -12.05
C LEU A 210 7.26 8.89 -12.01
N ILE A 211 8.26 8.17 -11.54
CA ILE A 211 9.64 8.59 -11.49
C ILE A 211 10.36 7.92 -12.66
N PHE A 212 11.05 8.71 -13.48
CA PHE A 212 11.96 8.22 -14.51
C PHE A 212 13.38 8.60 -14.15
N ARG A 213 14.32 7.66 -14.30
CA ARG A 213 15.77 7.89 -14.18
C ARG A 213 16.39 7.64 -15.55
N ASP A 214 16.99 8.65 -16.13
CA ASP A 214 17.61 8.59 -17.47
C ASP A 214 16.64 8.07 -18.55
N GLY A 215 15.38 8.50 -18.46
CA GLY A 215 14.31 8.10 -19.38
C GLY A 215 13.74 6.70 -19.15
N LYS A 216 14.29 5.91 -18.23
CA LYS A 216 13.75 4.60 -17.82
C LYS A 216 12.85 4.75 -16.60
N GLY A 217 11.75 4.03 -16.57
CA GLY A 217 10.87 4.01 -15.40
C GLY A 217 11.63 3.49 -14.17
N TRP A 218 11.56 4.23 -13.07
CA TRP A 218 12.35 3.99 -11.86
C TRP A 218 11.49 3.79 -10.63
N GLY A 219 10.31 4.39 -10.55
CA GLY A 219 9.44 4.24 -9.38
C GLY A 219 8.14 5.04 -9.45
N ILE A 220 7.45 5.10 -8.31
CA ILE A 220 6.24 5.88 -8.10
C ILE A 220 6.43 6.72 -6.84
N ALA A 221 6.13 8.01 -6.93
CA ALA A 221 6.07 8.93 -5.82
C ALA A 221 4.63 9.36 -5.53
N GLN A 222 4.35 9.71 -4.28
CA GLN A 222 3.17 10.47 -3.91
C GLN A 222 3.62 11.83 -3.39
N VAL A 223 2.83 12.86 -3.69
CA VAL A 223 3.01 14.20 -3.14
C VAL A 223 1.72 14.59 -2.44
N THR A 224 1.80 14.79 -1.12
CA THR A 224 0.66 15.05 -0.24
C THR A 224 0.78 16.46 0.33
N PRO A 225 -0.27 17.28 0.35
CA PRO A 225 -0.23 18.57 1.03
C PRO A 225 -0.12 18.36 2.56
N LEU A 226 0.43 19.34 3.23
CA LEU A 226 0.50 19.44 4.68
C LEU A 226 -0.38 20.60 5.15
N GLU A 227 -0.71 20.61 6.44
CA GLU A 227 -1.61 21.61 7.04
C GLU A 227 -1.05 23.05 6.92
N ASN A 228 0.26 23.20 6.81
CA ASN A 228 0.95 24.49 6.61
C ASN A 228 1.07 24.92 5.14
N LEU A 229 0.17 24.44 4.27
CA LEU A 229 0.17 24.71 2.81
C LEU A 229 1.42 24.25 2.05
N SER A 230 2.29 23.46 2.69
CA SER A 230 3.45 22.86 2.03
C SER A 230 3.10 21.48 1.46
N TYR A 231 4.00 20.89 0.69
CA TYR A 231 3.87 19.60 0.04
C TYR A 231 4.98 18.67 0.50
N ARG A 232 4.60 17.43 0.83
CA ARG A 232 5.52 16.34 1.19
C ARG A 232 5.53 15.30 0.08
N PRO A 233 6.64 15.16 -0.67
CA PRO A 233 6.86 14.06 -1.59
C PRO A 233 7.32 12.83 -0.79
N TYR A 234 7.10 11.62 -1.30
CA TYR A 234 7.75 10.39 -0.84
C TYR A 234 7.64 9.30 -1.91
N VAL A 235 8.62 8.39 -1.96
CA VAL A 235 8.61 7.27 -2.91
C VAL A 235 7.83 6.11 -2.31
N VAL A 236 6.73 5.74 -2.97
CA VAL A 236 5.88 4.62 -2.54
C VAL A 236 6.29 3.29 -3.17
N ALA A 237 7.01 3.35 -4.30
CA ALA A 237 7.42 2.17 -5.05
C ALA A 237 8.68 2.44 -5.86
N LEU A 238 9.52 1.42 -6.02
CA LEU A 238 10.58 1.37 -7.02
C LEU A 238 10.20 0.35 -8.11
N CYS A 239 10.58 0.63 -9.35
CA CYS A 239 10.60 -0.37 -10.40
C CYS A 239 11.84 -1.27 -10.20
N PRO A 240 11.75 -2.59 -10.44
CA PRO A 240 12.93 -3.43 -10.49
C PRO A 240 13.89 -2.90 -11.56
N ALA A 241 15.19 -3.00 -11.29
CA ALA A 241 16.22 -2.55 -12.20
C ALA A 241 16.06 -3.30 -13.54
N SER A 242 15.71 -2.55 -14.59
CA SER A 242 15.75 -3.01 -15.98
C SER A 242 17.17 -2.99 -16.52
#